data_AF-A0A539DFH7-F1
#
_entry.id   AF-A0A539DFH7-F1
#
_cell.length_a   1.000
_cell.length_b   1.000
_cell.length_c   1.000
_cell.angle_alpha   90.00
_cell.angle_beta   90.00
_cell.angle_gamma   90.00
#
_symmetry.space_group_name_H-M   'P 1'
#
loop_
_entity.id
_entity.type
_entity.pdbx_description
1 polymer ?
#
loop_
_entity_poly.entity_id
_entity_poly.type
_entity_poly.pdbx_seq_one_letter_code
_entity_poly.pdbx_strand_id
1 'polypeptide(L)' 'MLDNLALFGLGFSWGGYESLVINCTEQETRKVARWTEPGALLRFSIGLEDPADLIADLDAGFARLAG' A
#
# COMPACT_ATOMS: atom_id res chain seq x y z
N MET A 1 2.57 -9.95 2.53
CA MET A 1 2.67 -8.57 3.06
C MET A 1 1.29 -7.94 3.19
N LEU A 2 0.60 -7.63 2.07
CA LEU A 2 -0.69 -6.91 2.06
C LEU A 2 -1.83 -7.61 2.82
N ASP A 3 -1.94 -8.94 2.72
CA ASP A 3 -3.03 -9.70 3.37
C ASP A 3 -2.99 -9.64 4.91
N ASN A 4 -1.87 -9.16 5.48
CA ASN A 4 -1.61 -9.13 6.91
C ASN A 4 -1.30 -7.72 7.42
N LEU A 5 -1.68 -6.66 6.72
CA LEU A 5 -1.71 -5.31 7.29
C LEU A 5 -2.95 -5.20 8.17
N ALA A 6 -2.78 -4.75 9.43
CA ALA A 6 -3.85 -4.69 10.40
C ALA A 6 -4.68 -3.41 10.28
N LEU A 7 -4.08 -2.31 9.83
CA LEU A 7 -4.71 -0.99 9.76
C LEU A 7 -5.06 -0.57 8.32
N PHE A 8 -4.31 -1.06 7.34
CA PHE A 8 -4.56 -0.71 5.94
C PHE A 8 -5.61 -1.62 5.32
N GLY A 9 -6.75 -1.06 4.95
CA GLY A 9 -7.75 -1.74 4.13
C GLY A 9 -7.34 -1.85 2.66
N LEU A 10 -7.87 -2.84 1.93
CA LEU A 10 -7.71 -2.93 0.48
C LEU A 10 -8.75 -2.03 -0.21
N GLY A 11 -8.32 -0.96 -0.90
CA GLY A 11 -9.29 -0.02 -1.48
C GLY A 11 -8.78 0.92 -2.57
N PHE A 12 -9.49 0.95 -3.71
CA PHE A 12 -9.14 1.79 -4.88
C PHE A 12 -9.33 3.30 -4.63
N SER A 13 -10.18 3.67 -3.67
CA SER A 13 -10.50 5.06 -3.31
C SER A 13 -9.35 5.79 -2.59
N TRP A 14 -9.56 7.04 -2.21
CA TRP A 14 -8.63 7.88 -1.46
C TRP A 14 -9.36 8.96 -0.65
N GLY A 15 -8.69 9.52 0.35
CA GLY A 15 -9.14 10.73 1.07
C GLY A 15 -10.24 10.52 2.12
N GLY A 16 -10.51 9.26 2.49
CA GLY A 16 -11.30 8.93 3.68
C GLY A 16 -10.47 9.04 4.96
N TYR A 17 -11.11 8.81 6.11
CA TYR A 17 -10.41 8.74 7.39
C TYR A 17 -9.65 7.41 7.59
N GLU A 18 -9.97 6.39 6.80
CA GLU A 18 -9.33 5.07 6.86
C GLU A 18 -8.10 5.02 5.95
N SER A 19 -7.05 4.39 6.46
CA SER A 19 -5.86 4.07 5.69
C SER A 19 -6.12 2.93 4.69
N LEU A 20 -5.71 3.11 3.43
CA LEU A 20 -5.93 2.17 2.34
C LEU A 20 -4.65 1.86 1.58
N VAL A 21 -4.56 0.64 1.05
CA VAL A 21 -3.49 0.18 0.16
C VAL A 21 -4.04 -0.52 -1.06
N ILE A 22 -3.40 -0.33 -2.22
CA ILE A 22 -3.66 -1.11 -3.43
C ILE A 22 -2.37 -1.53 -4.12
N ASN A 23 -2.42 -2.71 -4.74
CA ASN A 23 -1.42 -3.16 -5.68
C ASN A 23 -1.70 -2.54 -7.06
N CYS A 24 -0.76 -1.73 -7.54
CA CYS A 24 -0.77 -1.02 -8.81
C CYS A 24 0.18 -1.65 -9.84
N THR A 25 0.76 -2.82 -9.57
CA THR A 25 1.73 -3.48 -10.47
C THR A 25 1.11 -3.74 -11.84
N GLU A 26 -0.18 -4.10 -11.89
CA GLU A 26 -0.94 -4.29 -13.12
C GLU A 26 -1.47 -2.97 -13.72
N GLN A 27 -0.90 -1.81 -13.40
CA GLN A 27 -1.15 -0.57 -14.14
C GLN A 27 -0.53 -0.58 -15.56
N GLU A 28 -0.55 -1.73 -16.23
CA GLU A 28 -0.25 -1.92 -17.66
C GLU A 28 -1.07 -0.97 -18.56
N THR A 29 -2.16 -0.43 -18.02
CA THR A 29 -3.06 0.54 -18.66
C THR A 29 -2.47 1.95 -18.77
N ARG A 30 -1.42 2.31 -18.01
CA ARG A 30 -0.72 3.60 -18.21
C ARG A 30 0.04 3.57 -19.54
N LYS A 31 -0.42 4.35 -20.53
CA LYS A 31 0.17 4.39 -21.87
C LYS A 31 1.35 5.35 -22.03
N VAL A 32 1.45 6.37 -21.19
CA VAL A 32 2.43 7.48 -21.35
C VAL A 32 3.66 7.31 -20.45
N ALA A 33 3.46 6.85 -19.22
CA ALA A 33 4.53 6.62 -18.24
C ALA A 33 4.31 5.26 -17.60
N ARG A 34 4.72 4.20 -18.30
CA ARG A 34 4.67 2.83 -17.77
C ARG A 34 5.66 2.69 -16.63
N TRP A 35 5.23 2.00 -15.58
CA TRP A 35 6.12 1.50 -14.56
C TRP A 35 6.90 0.31 -15.14
N THR A 36 8.23 0.39 -15.14
CA THR A 36 9.11 -0.65 -15.70
C THR A 36 10.06 -1.24 -14.67
N GLU A 37 10.02 -0.75 -13.43
CA GLU A 37 10.89 -1.26 -12.37
C GLU A 37 10.42 -2.63 -11.90
N PRO A 38 11.37 -3.52 -11.54
CA PRO A 38 11.04 -4.83 -11.01
C PRO A 38 10.34 -4.72 -9.64
N GLY A 39 9.47 -5.68 -9.37
CA GLY A 39 8.74 -5.77 -8.10
C GLY A 39 7.36 -5.11 -8.12
N ALA A 40 6.70 -5.15 -6.96
CA ALA A 40 5.34 -4.66 -6.83
C ALA A 40 5.30 -3.13 -6.67
N LEU A 41 4.42 -2.47 -7.41
CA LEU A 41 4.08 -1.06 -7.19
C LEU A 41 2.88 -0.99 -6.25
N LEU A 42 3.03 -0.35 -5.10
CA LEU A 42 1.95 -0.16 -4.12
C LEU A 42 1.59 1.32 -4.00
N ARG A 43 0.30 1.63 -3.84
CA ARG A 43 -0.16 2.98 -3.48
C ARG A 43 -0.84 2.95 -2.13
N PHE A 44 -0.37 3.79 -1.22
CA PHE A 44 -0.99 4.01 0.08
C PHE A 44 -1.76 5.33 0.09
N SER A 45 -2.99 5.31 0.62
CA SER A 45 -3.74 6.48 1.04
C SER A 45 -3.71 6.50 2.55
N ILE A 46 -3.12 7.52 3.16
CA ILE A 46 -2.99 7.63 4.61
C ILE A 46 -4.26 8.26 5.18
N GLY A 47 -4.86 7.58 6.14
CA GLY A 47 -6.04 8.02 6.88
C GLY A 47 -5.67 8.94 8.05
N LEU A 48 -6.46 8.85 9.12
CA LEU A 48 -6.34 9.68 10.32
C LEU A 48 -5.97 8.89 11.59
N GLU A 49 -5.52 7.64 11.44
CA GLU A 49 -4.99 6.83 12.54
C GLU A 49 -3.70 7.42 13.14
N ASP A 50 -3.28 6.94 14.31
CA ASP A 50 -2.02 7.38 14.92
C ASP A 50 -0.84 7.04 13.98
N PRO A 51 0.00 8.01 13.61
CA PRO A 51 1.16 7.76 12.75
C PRO A 51 2.10 6.67 13.27
N ALA A 52 2.25 6.53 14.59
CA ALA A 52 3.09 5.50 15.18
C ALA A 52 2.53 4.09 14.93
N ASP A 53 1.21 3.93 14.99
CA ASP A 53 0.54 2.66 14.73
C ASP A 53 0.64 2.30 13.23
N LEU A 54 0.47 3.28 12.34
CA LEU A 54 0.63 3.08 10.90
C LEU A 54 2.06 2.67 10.52
N ILE A 55 3.06 3.32 11.11
CA ILE A 55 4.48 2.97 10.90
C ILE A 55 4.75 1.55 11.41
N ALA A 56 4.27 1.21 12.60
CA ALA A 56 4.46 -0.13 13.17
C ALA A 56 3.83 -1.23 12.30
N ASP A 57 2.64 -0.97 11.73
CA ASP A 57 1.98 -1.93 10.82
C ASP A 57 2.75 -2.09 9.50
N LEU A 58 3.28 -0.98 8.94
CA LEU A 58 4.14 -1.01 7.75
C LEU A 58 5.44 -1.77 8.01
N ASP A 59 6.12 -1.52 9.12
CA ASP A 59 7.37 -2.20 9.51
C ASP A 59 7.15 -3.70 9.62
N ALA A 60 6.07 -4.11 10.30
CA ALA A 60 5.68 -5.51 10.38
C ALA A 60 5.38 -6.09 8.98
N GLY A 61 4.73 -5.31 8.12
CA GLY A 61 4.46 -5.66 6.72
C GLY A 61 5.72 -5.92 5.90
N PHE A 62 6.70 -5.02 5.98
CA PHE A 62 7.97 -5.14 5.27
C PHE A 62 8.85 -6.27 5.82
N ALA A 63 8.85 -6.49 7.14
CA ALA A 63 9.53 -7.63 7.73
C ALA A 63 9.01 -8.98 7.16
N ARG A 64 7.70 -9.08 6.91
CA ARG A 64 7.08 -10.25 6.24
C ARG A 64 7.43 -10.38 4.76
N LEU A 65 7.87 -9.32 4.10
CA LEU A 65 8.27 -9.33 2.69
C LEU A 65 9.75 -9.73 2.51
N ALA A 66 10.57 -9.45 3.52
CA ALA A 66 12.01 -9.73 3.51
C ALA A 66 12.39 -11.18 3.89
N GLY A 67 11.43 -11.96 4.39
CA GLY A 67 11.59 -13.41 4.67
C GLY A 67 11.00 -14.26 3.56
#